data_AF-A0A4Y2P5D2-F1
#
_entry.id   AF-A0A4Y2P5D2-F1
#
_cell.length_a   1.000
_cell.length_b   1.000
_cell.length_c   1.000
_cell.angle_alpha   90.00
_cell.angle_beta   90.00
_cell.angle_gamma   90.00
#
_symmetry.space_group_name_H-M   'P 1'
#
loop_
_entity.id
_entity.type
_entity.pdbx_description
1 polymer ?
#
loop_
_entity_poly.entity_id
_entity_poly.type
_entity_poly.pdbx_seq_one_letter_code
_entity_poly.pdbx_strand_id
1 'polypeptide(L)'
;MILKFVALFGVVTVLYMSEVFFEKIFVTRPWKALFVTTDDSIKEWWFRWKIDRYSVANGMLFAFGLQLLKQYHILDDKNRGNLFSKGISLTAASAALVGIASYAVFAFLCRNKLECNEVHPYISFVPILSYLILRNISSYLRTRYSMFFSWFGNISLELFIAQYHIWLAADTHGVLVLVPGYPVLNALVTSFIFVCVAHEIHSLTDILVKYAVPTDWKYLVRNVTFFFLLLVPIGIHDGMF
;
A
#
# COMPACT_ATOMS: atom_id res chain seq x y z
N MET A 1 -9.24 -19.87 -2.52
CA MET A 1 -9.18 -18.42 -2.27
C MET A 1 -9.46 -18.07 -0.81
N ILE A 2 -10.56 -18.54 -0.21
CA ILE A 2 -10.90 -18.26 1.20
C ILE A 2 -9.75 -18.63 2.15
N LEU A 3 -9.13 -19.81 2.00
CA LEU A 3 -7.96 -20.21 2.80
C LEU A 3 -6.80 -19.20 2.74
N LYS A 4 -6.57 -18.57 1.58
CA LYS A 4 -5.51 -17.55 1.40
C LYS A 4 -5.83 -16.29 2.20
N PHE A 5 -7.10 -15.87 2.23
CA PHE A 5 -7.53 -14.75 3.08
C PHE A 5 -7.42 -15.07 4.56
N VAL A 6 -7.89 -16.24 4.99
CA VAL A 6 -7.77 -16.69 6.38
C VAL A 6 -6.29 -16.73 6.81
N ALA A 7 -5.42 -17.27 5.95
CA ALA A 7 -3.98 -17.28 6.20
C ALA A 7 -3.41 -15.85 6.29
N LEU A 8 -3.77 -14.95 5.37
CA LEU A 8 -3.30 -13.56 5.38
C LEU A 8 -3.74 -12.82 6.64
N PHE A 9 -5.03 -12.85 6.98
CA PHE A 9 -5.54 -12.22 8.20
C PHE A 9 -4.93 -12.87 9.44
N GLY A 10 -4.79 -14.20 9.46
CA GLY A 10 -4.11 -14.91 10.54
C GLY A 10 -2.68 -14.42 10.75
N VAL A 11 -1.88 -14.32 9.68
CA VAL A 11 -0.50 -13.81 9.74
C VAL A 11 -0.48 -12.36 10.25
N VAL A 12 -1.33 -11.49 9.70
CA VAL A 12 -1.41 -10.08 10.12
C VAL A 12 -1.80 -9.96 11.59
N THR A 13 -2.81 -10.72 12.04
CA THR A 13 -3.23 -10.72 13.45
C THR A 13 -2.12 -11.24 14.35
N VAL A 14 -1.49 -12.37 14.03
CA VAL A 14 -0.39 -12.94 14.82
C VAL A 14 0.78 -11.97 14.93
N LEU A 15 1.16 -11.32 13.82
CA LEU A 15 2.20 -10.29 13.82
C LEU A 15 1.82 -9.08 14.68
N TYR A 16 0.54 -8.70 14.74
CA TYR A 16 0.10 -7.57 15.55
C TYR A 16 -0.03 -7.89 17.05
N MET A 17 -0.41 -9.13 17.41
CA MET A 17 -0.70 -9.51 18.80
C MET A 17 0.45 -9.24 19.78
N SER A 18 1.69 -9.23 19.31
CA SER A 18 2.85 -8.95 20.14
C SER A 18 3.93 -8.22 19.35
N GLU A 19 4.24 -6.99 19.78
CA GLU A 19 5.38 -6.22 19.27
C GLU A 19 6.69 -6.98 19.47
N VAL A 20 6.87 -7.64 20.62
CA VAL A 20 8.05 -8.48 20.90
C VAL A 20 8.17 -9.65 19.92
N PHE A 21 7.04 -10.25 19.52
CA PHE A 21 7.06 -11.32 18.52
C PHE A 21 7.42 -10.79 17.13
N PHE A 22 6.87 -9.65 16.74
CA PHE A 22 7.21 -8.96 15.50
C PHE A 22 8.71 -8.60 15.46
N GLU A 23 9.22 -7.96 16.52
CA GLU A 23 10.63 -7.63 16.67
C GLU A 23 11.51 -8.85 16.55
N LYS A 24 11.17 -9.95 17.24
CA LYS A 24 11.91 -11.19 17.11
C LYS A 24 11.96 -11.63 15.66
N ILE A 25 10.83 -11.73 14.94
CA ILE A 25 10.84 -12.16 13.53
C ILE A 25 11.74 -11.28 12.66
N PHE A 26 11.57 -9.96 12.70
CA PHE A 26 12.24 -9.06 11.76
C PHE A 26 13.70 -8.73 12.14
N VAL A 27 14.07 -8.91 13.42
CA VAL A 27 15.46 -8.74 13.90
C VAL A 27 16.23 -10.07 13.93
N THR A 28 15.57 -11.21 13.61
CA THR A 28 16.27 -12.50 13.50
C THR A 28 17.21 -12.50 12.28
N ARG A 29 18.40 -13.06 12.47
CA ARG A 29 19.36 -13.34 11.39
C ARG A 29 18.83 -14.48 10.49
N PRO A 30 19.02 -14.42 9.16
CA PRO A 30 20.00 -13.59 8.44
C PRO A 30 19.46 -12.25 7.91
N TRP A 31 18.15 -12.00 7.95
CA TRP A 31 17.56 -10.84 7.26
C TRP A 31 17.48 -9.56 8.09
N LYS A 32 17.98 -9.55 9.34
CA LYS A 32 18.03 -8.37 10.20
C LYS A 32 18.44 -7.10 9.42
N ALA A 33 19.46 -7.23 8.58
CA ALA A 33 20.00 -6.18 7.71
C ALA A 33 18.96 -5.43 6.87
N LEU A 34 17.90 -6.11 6.45
CA LEU A 34 16.91 -5.57 5.53
C LEU A 34 15.91 -4.65 6.20
N PHE A 35 15.74 -4.77 7.52
CA PHE A 35 14.67 -4.09 8.26
C PHE A 35 15.21 -3.11 9.30
N VAL A 36 16.50 -3.20 9.60
CA VAL A 36 17.12 -2.46 10.68
C VAL A 36 17.65 -1.11 10.20
N THR A 37 17.33 -0.07 10.97
CA THR A 37 17.89 1.28 10.80
C THR A 37 19.32 1.37 11.34
N THR A 38 20.02 2.47 11.06
CA THR A 38 21.38 2.76 11.57
C THR A 38 21.53 2.58 13.09
N ASP A 39 20.44 2.76 13.84
CA ASP A 39 20.39 2.63 15.31
C ASP A 39 19.94 1.24 15.80
N ASP A 40 20.03 0.22 14.95
CA ASP A 40 19.61 -1.15 15.27
C ASP A 40 18.10 -1.29 15.59
N SER A 41 17.28 -0.29 15.22
CA SER A 41 15.86 -0.20 15.59
C SER A 41 14.91 -0.52 14.44
N ILE A 42 13.77 -1.15 14.75
CA ILE A 42 12.69 -1.42 13.78
C ILE A 42 11.39 -0.67 14.09
N LYS A 43 11.46 0.34 14.97
CA LYS A 43 10.27 1.07 15.47
C LYS A 43 9.48 1.71 14.34
N GLU A 44 10.16 2.34 13.38
CA GLU A 44 9.52 2.97 12.23
C GLU A 44 8.83 1.93 11.33
N TRP A 45 9.50 0.78 11.08
CA TRP A 45 8.93 -0.32 10.32
C TRP A 45 7.65 -0.87 10.98
N TRP A 46 7.70 -1.15 12.27
CA TRP A 46 6.54 -1.58 13.06
C TRP A 46 5.42 -0.55 13.01
N PHE A 47 5.73 0.73 13.26
CA PHE A 47 4.76 1.82 13.26
C PHE A 47 4.02 1.95 11.92
N ARG A 48 4.75 1.95 10.79
CA ARG A 48 4.16 2.08 9.45
C ARG A 48 3.33 0.86 9.08
N TRP A 49 3.85 -0.34 9.31
CA TRP A 49 3.12 -1.57 9.05
C TRP A 49 1.84 -1.67 9.90
N LYS A 50 1.92 -1.29 11.19
CA LYS A 50 0.79 -1.31 12.13
C LYS A 50 -0.38 -0.46 11.66
N ILE A 51 -0.12 0.71 11.06
CA ILE A 51 -1.13 1.65 10.58
C ILE A 51 -1.93 1.08 9.40
N ASP A 52 -1.26 0.46 8.42
CA ASP A 52 -1.89 0.03 7.15
C ASP A 52 -2.16 -1.47 7.04
N ARG A 53 -1.99 -2.23 8.13
CA ARG A 53 -2.06 -3.70 8.19
C ARG A 53 -3.27 -4.37 7.50
N TYR A 54 -4.43 -3.70 7.47
CA TYR A 54 -5.65 -4.24 6.87
C TYR A 54 -5.99 -3.61 5.51
N SER A 55 -5.34 -2.52 5.11
CA SER A 55 -5.67 -1.74 3.92
C SER A 55 -5.66 -2.60 2.65
N VAL A 56 -4.60 -3.39 2.45
CA VAL A 56 -4.46 -4.31 1.29
C VAL A 56 -5.51 -5.43 1.34
N ALA A 57 -5.74 -6.02 2.51
CA ALA A 57 -6.70 -7.10 2.69
C ALA A 57 -8.14 -6.67 2.37
N ASN A 58 -8.52 -5.45 2.80
CA ASN A 58 -9.82 -4.86 2.49
C ASN A 58 -10.03 -4.66 0.99
N GLY A 59 -9.01 -4.16 0.27
CA GLY A 59 -9.05 -4.02 -1.19
C GLY A 59 -9.20 -5.36 -1.91
N MET A 60 -8.46 -6.39 -1.47
CA MET A 60 -8.56 -7.73 -2.02
C MET A 60 -9.93 -8.38 -1.76
N LEU A 61 -10.50 -8.19 -0.56
CA LEU A 61 -11.85 -8.68 -0.24
C LEU A 61 -12.91 -8.04 -1.14
N PHE A 62 -12.81 -6.74 -1.40
CA PHE A 62 -13.71 -6.06 -2.32
C PHE A 62 -13.59 -6.62 -3.74
N ALA A 63 -12.37 -6.78 -4.26
CA ALA A 63 -12.14 -7.34 -5.58
C ALA A 63 -12.68 -8.77 -5.71
N PHE A 64 -12.47 -9.59 -4.67
CA PHE A 64 -13.02 -10.95 -4.61
C PHE A 64 -14.56 -10.95 -4.58
N GLY A 65 -15.18 -10.08 -3.77
CA GLY A 65 -16.62 -9.91 -3.71
C GLY A 65 -17.22 -9.48 -5.05
N LEU A 66 -16.61 -8.51 -5.73
CA LEU A 66 -17.02 -8.11 -7.07
C LEU A 66 -16.95 -9.27 -8.06
N GLN A 67 -15.87 -10.05 -8.05
CA GLN A 67 -15.72 -11.19 -8.95
C GLN A 67 -16.77 -12.27 -8.70
N LEU A 68 -17.11 -12.54 -7.43
CA LEU A 68 -18.19 -13.46 -7.08
C LEU A 68 -19.55 -12.96 -7.58
N LEU A 69 -19.86 -11.67 -7.35
CA LEU A 69 -21.12 -11.08 -7.82
C LEU A 69 -21.25 -11.12 -9.35
N LYS A 70 -20.14 -10.97 -10.09
CA LYS A 70 -20.09 -11.19 -11.54
C LYS A 70 -20.35 -12.65 -11.91
N GLN A 71 -19.72 -13.59 -11.20
CA GLN A 71 -19.87 -15.03 -11.44
C GLN A 71 -21.29 -15.52 -11.20
N TYR A 72 -21.99 -15.01 -10.18
CA TYR A 72 -23.39 -15.34 -9.89
C TYR A 72 -24.40 -14.57 -10.76
N HIS A 73 -23.95 -13.82 -11.77
CA HIS A 73 -24.80 -13.01 -12.66
C HIS A 73 -25.71 -12.01 -11.93
N ILE A 74 -25.34 -11.60 -10.72
CA ILE A 74 -26.06 -10.56 -9.96
C ILE A 74 -25.77 -9.17 -10.55
N LEU A 75 -24.60 -9.00 -11.16
CA LEU A 75 -24.17 -7.76 -11.80
C LEU A 75 -24.43 -7.80 -13.31
N ASP A 76 -25.13 -6.79 -13.82
CA ASP A 76 -25.27 -6.58 -15.26
C ASP A 76 -24.09 -5.74 -15.76
N ASP A 77 -23.01 -6.42 -16.14
CA ASP A 77 -21.81 -5.80 -16.73
C ASP A 77 -21.86 -5.75 -18.27
N LYS A 78 -22.95 -6.27 -18.87
CA LYS A 78 -23.09 -6.35 -20.35
C LYS A 78 -23.76 -5.11 -20.92
N ASN A 79 -24.69 -4.51 -20.19
CA ASN A 79 -25.30 -3.26 -20.58
C ASN A 79 -24.41 -2.07 -20.17
N ARG A 80 -24.36 -1.02 -21.00
CA ARG A 80 -23.67 0.25 -20.69
C ARG A 80 -24.30 1.04 -19.51
N GLY A 81 -25.15 0.40 -18.71
CA GLY A 81 -25.90 0.98 -17.60
C GLY A 81 -25.18 0.90 -16.25
N ASN A 82 -25.92 1.10 -15.16
CA ASN A 82 -25.41 0.96 -13.79
C ASN A 82 -25.20 -0.52 -13.44
N LEU A 83 -24.23 -0.80 -12.56
CA LEU A 83 -23.88 -2.16 -12.12
C LEU A 83 -25.05 -2.88 -11.41
N PHE A 84 -25.94 -2.10 -10.79
CA PHE A 84 -27.16 -2.54 -10.10
C PHE A 84 -28.39 -1.77 -10.63
N SER A 85 -29.59 -2.23 -10.24
CA SER A 85 -30.83 -1.47 -10.42
C SER A 85 -30.68 -0.02 -9.93
N LYS A 86 -31.35 0.93 -10.60
CA LYS A 86 -31.22 2.38 -10.34
C LYS A 86 -31.36 2.75 -8.86
N GLY A 87 -32.31 2.14 -8.14
CA GLY A 87 -32.51 2.39 -6.70
C GLY A 87 -31.34 1.92 -5.83
N ILE A 88 -30.84 0.70 -6.07
CA ILE A 88 -29.68 0.14 -5.37
C ILE A 88 -28.43 0.94 -5.71
N SER A 89 -28.28 1.33 -6.98
CA SER A 89 -27.17 2.16 -7.44
C SER A 89 -27.16 3.53 -6.77
N LEU A 90 -28.31 4.17 -6.58
CA LEU A 90 -28.39 5.48 -5.94
C LEU A 90 -28.10 5.39 -4.43
N THR A 91 -28.68 4.38 -3.76
CA THR A 91 -28.48 4.16 -2.32
C THR A 91 -27.04 3.76 -1.99
N ALA A 92 -26.40 2.91 -2.78
CA ALA A 92 -24.99 2.58 -2.57
C ALA A 92 -24.05 3.75 -2.91
N ALA A 93 -24.40 4.60 -3.89
CA ALA A 93 -23.64 5.83 -4.17
C ALA A 93 -23.75 6.85 -3.02
N SER A 94 -24.95 7.06 -2.47
CA SER A 94 -25.14 7.96 -1.33
C SER A 94 -24.44 7.43 -0.07
N ALA A 95 -24.54 6.12 0.20
CA ALA A 95 -23.81 5.48 1.30
C ALA A 95 -22.29 5.62 1.15
N ALA A 96 -21.75 5.47 -0.06
CA ALA A 96 -20.33 5.67 -0.33
C ALA A 96 -19.90 7.13 -0.13
N LEU A 97 -20.70 8.10 -0.58
CA LEU A 97 -20.41 9.52 -0.34
C LEU A 97 -20.42 9.85 1.15
N VAL A 98 -21.39 9.33 1.90
CA VAL A 98 -21.45 9.47 3.37
C VAL A 98 -20.24 8.81 4.02
N GLY A 99 -19.82 7.63 3.57
CA GLY A 99 -18.64 6.94 4.09
C GLY A 99 -17.36 7.77 3.89
N ILE A 100 -17.13 8.30 2.70
CA ILE A 100 -15.99 9.19 2.42
C ILE A 100 -16.06 10.45 3.28
N ALA A 101 -17.23 11.09 3.36
CA ALA A 101 -17.42 12.29 4.16
C ALA A 101 -17.19 12.02 5.65
N SER A 102 -17.70 10.91 6.19
CA SER A 102 -17.51 10.53 7.60
C SER A 102 -16.05 10.30 7.96
N TYR A 103 -15.29 9.66 7.07
CA TYR A 103 -13.87 9.43 7.28
C TYR A 103 -13.08 10.75 7.15
N ALA A 104 -13.44 11.60 6.19
CA ALA A 104 -12.85 12.94 6.07
C ALA A 104 -13.10 13.77 7.35
N VAL A 105 -14.33 13.78 7.86
CA VAL A 105 -14.68 14.45 9.12
C VAL A 105 -13.87 13.87 10.28
N PHE A 106 -13.75 12.54 10.39
CA PHE A 106 -12.88 11.91 11.39
C PHE A 106 -11.42 12.39 11.25
N ALA A 107 -10.88 12.40 10.04
CA ALA A 107 -9.50 12.81 9.78
C ALA A 107 -9.24 14.28 10.13
N PHE A 108 -10.20 15.18 9.86
CA PHE A 108 -10.07 16.61 10.18
C PHE A 108 -10.33 16.94 11.65
N LEU A 109 -11.23 16.21 12.32
CA LEU A 109 -11.57 16.45 13.73
C LEU A 109 -10.63 15.74 14.71
N CYS A 110 -9.85 14.79 14.23
CA CYS A 110 -8.81 14.12 15.00
C CYS A 110 -7.78 15.13 15.52
N ARG A 111 -7.73 15.34 16.85
CA ARG A 111 -6.74 16.21 17.50
C ARG A 111 -5.51 15.45 17.98
N ASN A 112 -5.68 14.24 18.51
CA ASN A 112 -4.59 13.43 19.04
C ASN A 112 -4.13 12.40 17.99
N LYS A 113 -2.97 12.65 17.39
CA LYS A 113 -2.38 11.78 16.36
C LYS A 113 -2.20 10.34 16.84
N LEU A 114 -1.82 10.12 18.10
CA LEU A 114 -1.58 8.78 18.64
C LEU A 114 -2.88 7.97 18.68
N GLU A 115 -3.93 8.52 19.29
CA GLU A 115 -5.23 7.86 19.39
C GLU A 115 -5.82 7.57 18.01
N CYS A 116 -5.73 8.51 17.08
CA CYS A 116 -6.27 8.31 15.75
C CYS A 116 -5.49 7.28 14.94
N ASN A 117 -4.17 7.17 15.13
CA ASN A 117 -3.37 6.12 14.52
C ASN A 117 -3.74 4.73 15.06
N GLU A 118 -4.16 4.62 16.32
CA GLU A 118 -4.66 3.35 16.87
C GLU A 118 -6.02 2.96 16.27
N VAL A 119 -6.90 3.94 16.04
CA VAL A 119 -8.24 3.72 15.49
C VAL A 119 -8.20 3.49 13.97
N HIS A 120 -7.32 4.19 13.25
CA HIS A 120 -7.23 4.21 11.79
C HIS A 120 -7.29 2.82 11.12
N PRO A 121 -6.48 1.82 11.53
CA PRO A 121 -6.50 0.49 10.91
C PRO A 121 -7.88 -0.18 10.90
N TYR A 122 -8.73 0.14 11.89
CA TYR A 122 -10.05 -0.46 12.05
C TYR A 122 -11.14 0.26 11.25
N ILE A 123 -10.90 1.51 10.85
CA ILE A 123 -11.88 2.33 10.11
C ILE A 123 -11.43 2.64 8.67
N SER A 124 -10.16 2.39 8.31
CA SER A 124 -9.61 2.67 6.99
C SER A 124 -10.32 1.90 5.86
N PHE A 125 -11.00 0.79 6.18
CA PHE A 125 -11.84 0.09 5.23
C PHE A 125 -13.00 0.95 4.71
N VAL A 126 -13.53 1.87 5.52
CA VAL A 126 -14.67 2.73 5.16
C VAL A 126 -14.38 3.59 3.93
N PRO A 127 -13.33 4.45 3.90
CA PRO A 127 -13.02 5.24 2.71
C PRO A 127 -12.59 4.37 1.53
N ILE A 128 -11.86 3.27 1.76
CA ILE A 128 -11.41 2.34 0.71
C ILE A 128 -12.62 1.74 -0.01
N LEU A 129 -13.52 1.08 0.73
CA LEU A 129 -14.70 0.45 0.14
C LEU A 129 -15.64 1.49 -0.47
N SER A 130 -15.83 2.64 0.19
CA SER A 130 -16.69 3.70 -0.32
C SER A 130 -16.20 4.23 -1.66
N TYR A 131 -14.90 4.54 -1.79
CA TYR A 131 -14.31 4.98 -3.05
C TYR A 131 -14.45 3.91 -4.14
N LEU A 132 -14.14 2.65 -3.82
CA LEU A 132 -14.24 1.54 -4.75
C LEU A 132 -15.68 1.31 -5.22
N ILE A 133 -16.68 1.37 -4.33
CA ILE A 133 -18.10 1.28 -4.69
C ILE A 133 -18.48 2.43 -5.61
N LEU A 134 -18.21 3.68 -5.20
CA LEU A 134 -18.57 4.87 -5.96
C LEU A 134 -17.97 4.84 -7.38
N ARG A 135 -16.72 4.37 -7.50
CA ARG A 135 -16.03 4.26 -8.78
C ARG A 135 -16.62 3.19 -9.70
N ASN A 136 -17.12 2.09 -9.15
CA ASN A 136 -17.60 0.94 -9.94
C ASN A 136 -19.10 0.99 -10.26
N ILE A 137 -19.89 1.79 -9.54
CA ILE A 137 -21.35 1.74 -9.56
C ILE A 137 -21.99 2.18 -10.88
N SER A 138 -21.42 3.23 -11.50
CA SER A 138 -21.91 3.79 -12.76
C SER A 138 -20.93 3.51 -13.90
N SER A 139 -21.46 3.12 -15.06
CA SER A 139 -20.67 2.95 -16.29
C SER A 139 -19.90 4.22 -16.70
N TYR A 140 -20.48 5.42 -16.47
CA TYR A 140 -19.80 6.68 -16.76
C TYR A 140 -18.53 6.84 -15.92
N LEU A 141 -18.65 6.63 -14.60
CA LEU A 141 -17.50 6.70 -13.71
C LEU A 141 -16.50 5.60 -14.04
N ARG A 142 -16.93 4.38 -14.33
CA ARG A 142 -16.00 3.28 -14.64
C ARG A 142 -15.16 3.53 -15.91
N THR A 143 -15.77 4.09 -16.95
CA THR A 143 -15.14 4.25 -18.27
C THR A 143 -14.39 5.57 -18.45
N ARG A 144 -14.74 6.61 -17.69
CA ARG A 144 -14.07 7.92 -17.76
C ARG A 144 -13.08 8.07 -16.62
N TYR A 145 -11.81 8.29 -16.96
CA TYR A 145 -10.74 8.61 -16.02
C TYR A 145 -9.77 9.60 -16.64
N SER A 146 -9.04 10.32 -15.78
CA SER A 146 -7.90 11.13 -16.20
C SER A 146 -6.70 10.23 -16.42
N MET A 147 -6.13 10.26 -17.63
CA MET A 147 -4.91 9.51 -17.95
C MET A 147 -3.74 9.95 -17.05
N PHE A 148 -3.63 11.25 -16.76
CA PHE A 148 -2.58 11.79 -15.89
C PHE A 148 -2.67 11.23 -14.47
N PHE A 149 -3.84 11.29 -13.83
CA PHE A 149 -4.00 10.77 -12.47
C PHE A 149 -3.96 9.25 -12.41
N SER A 150 -4.38 8.56 -13.48
CA SER A 150 -4.22 7.11 -13.60
C SER A 150 -2.75 6.71 -13.65
N TRP A 151 -1.94 7.44 -14.42
CA TRP A 151 -0.50 7.22 -14.49
C TRP A 151 0.17 7.50 -13.13
N PHE A 152 -0.18 8.62 -12.49
CA PHE A 152 0.35 8.97 -11.16
C PHE A 152 -0.04 7.94 -10.10
N GLY A 153 -1.27 7.43 -10.15
CA GLY A 153 -1.75 6.37 -9.26
C GLY A 153 -1.02 5.04 -9.47
N ASN A 154 -0.60 4.72 -10.70
CA ASN A 154 0.12 3.51 -11.02
C ASN A 154 1.51 3.44 -10.36
N ILE A 155 2.16 4.60 -10.19
CA ILE A 155 3.48 4.74 -9.54
C ILE A 155 3.39 5.24 -8.09
N SER A 156 2.20 5.17 -7.48
CA SER A 156 1.92 5.82 -6.19
C SER A 156 2.72 5.22 -5.01
N LEU A 157 3.02 3.92 -5.05
CA LEU A 157 3.82 3.26 -4.02
C LEU A 157 5.27 3.75 -4.06
N GLU A 158 5.83 3.84 -5.27
CA GLU A 158 7.20 4.30 -5.50
C GLU A 158 7.33 5.78 -5.15
N LEU A 159 6.34 6.61 -5.50
CA LEU A 159 6.27 8.01 -5.06
C LEU A 159 6.24 8.10 -3.53
N PHE A 160 5.44 7.26 -2.86
CA PHE A 160 5.34 7.27 -1.40
C PHE A 160 6.65 6.89 -0.70
N ILE A 161 7.41 5.94 -1.26
CA ILE A 161 8.70 5.52 -0.70
C ILE A 161 9.80 6.53 -1.06
N ALA A 162 9.89 6.92 -2.32
CA ALA A 162 10.95 7.79 -2.82
C ALA A 162 10.93 9.19 -2.20
N GLN A 163 9.78 9.69 -1.70
CA GLN A 163 9.72 10.99 -1.04
C GLN A 163 10.66 11.06 0.18
N TYR A 164 10.80 9.94 0.90
CA TYR A 164 11.64 9.84 2.09
C TYR A 164 13.13 9.83 1.76
N HIS A 165 13.49 9.39 0.55
CA HIS A 165 14.88 9.27 0.11
C HIS A 165 15.35 10.44 -0.77
N ILE A 166 14.43 11.15 -1.43
CA ILE A 166 14.76 12.22 -2.38
C ILE A 166 14.46 13.60 -1.81
N TRP A 167 13.25 13.81 -1.26
CA TRP A 167 12.89 15.13 -0.73
C TRP A 167 13.37 15.35 0.69
N LEU A 168 13.33 14.31 1.52
CA LEU A 168 13.70 14.38 2.92
C LEU A 168 15.17 14.00 3.09
N ALA A 169 15.90 14.79 3.87
CA ALA A 169 17.28 14.57 4.27
C ALA A 169 17.38 14.54 5.80
N ALA A 170 18.50 14.05 6.34
CA ALA A 170 18.79 14.02 7.78
C ALA A 170 17.63 13.43 8.62
N ASP A 171 17.22 12.20 8.30
CA ASP A 171 16.13 11.50 8.99
C ASP A 171 14.84 12.32 9.10
N THR A 172 14.43 12.93 7.98
CA THR A 172 13.23 13.77 7.83
C THR A 172 13.31 15.17 8.47
N HIS A 173 14.46 15.59 8.98
CA HIS A 173 14.66 16.93 9.54
C HIS A 173 15.11 17.98 8.51
N GLY A 174 15.50 17.56 7.31
CA GLY A 174 15.95 18.44 6.23
C GLY A 174 15.16 18.25 4.94
N VAL A 175 15.22 19.27 4.07
CA VAL A 175 14.69 19.20 2.70
C VAL A 175 15.85 19.33 1.71
N LEU A 176 15.82 18.56 0.62
CA LEU A 176 16.82 18.64 -0.44
C LEU A 176 16.79 20.01 -1.13
N VAL A 177 17.94 20.70 -1.14
CA VAL A 177 18.14 21.98 -1.83
C VAL A 177 19.26 21.83 -2.85
N LEU A 178 18.87 21.79 -4.13
CA LEU A 178 19.77 21.81 -5.30
C LEU A 178 19.98 23.23 -5.82
N VAL A 179 18.97 24.10 -5.71
CA VAL A 179 19.04 25.50 -6.18
C VAL A 179 18.92 26.46 -4.99
N PRO A 180 20.04 26.90 -4.39
CA PRO A 180 20.00 27.85 -3.28
C PRO A 180 19.47 29.21 -3.74
N GLY A 181 18.75 29.90 -2.86
CA GLY A 181 18.20 31.24 -3.11
C GLY A 181 16.89 31.31 -3.91
N TYR A 182 16.45 30.20 -4.54
CA TYR A 182 15.21 30.15 -5.34
C TYR A 182 14.33 28.95 -4.94
N PRO A 183 13.51 29.08 -3.87
CA PRO A 183 12.77 27.94 -3.30
C PRO A 183 11.76 27.32 -4.27
N VAL A 184 11.06 28.13 -5.08
CA VAL A 184 10.09 27.64 -6.07
C VAL A 184 10.79 26.85 -7.18
N LEU A 185 11.92 27.36 -7.68
CA LEU A 185 12.69 26.69 -8.71
C LEU A 185 13.28 25.38 -8.18
N ASN A 186 13.80 25.39 -6.95
CA ASN A 186 14.26 24.17 -6.28
C ASN A 186 13.14 23.13 -6.20
N ALA A 187 11.95 23.51 -5.73
CA ALA A 187 10.81 22.61 -5.62
C ALA A 187 10.38 22.03 -6.97
N LEU A 188 10.37 22.83 -8.05
CA LEU A 188 10.06 22.35 -9.40
C LEU A 188 11.11 21.33 -9.88
N VAL A 189 12.40 21.64 -9.72
CA VAL A 189 13.50 20.77 -10.16
C VAL A 189 13.53 19.47 -9.36
N THR A 190 13.44 19.54 -8.04
CA THR A 190 13.46 18.34 -7.19
C THR A 190 12.21 17.50 -7.38
N SER A 191 11.03 18.09 -7.62
CA SER A 191 9.81 17.36 -7.94
C SER A 191 9.90 16.65 -9.29
N PHE A 192 10.49 17.29 -10.31
CA PHE A 192 10.71 16.67 -11.61
C PHE A 192 11.63 15.44 -11.49
N ILE A 193 12.78 15.60 -10.82
CA ILE A 193 13.72 14.49 -10.57
C ILE A 193 13.02 13.36 -9.79
N PHE A 194 12.30 13.71 -8.72
CA PHE A 194 11.55 12.76 -7.89
C PHE A 194 10.58 11.91 -8.71
N VAL A 195 9.77 12.54 -9.57
CA VAL A 195 8.81 11.81 -10.41
C VAL A 195 9.52 10.93 -11.45
N CYS A 196 10.61 11.41 -12.07
CA CYS A 196 11.40 10.59 -13.00
C CYS A 196 12.00 9.36 -12.32
N VAL A 197 12.58 9.52 -11.13
CA VAL A 197 13.15 8.41 -10.37
C VAL A 197 12.07 7.42 -9.94
N ALA A 198 10.93 7.88 -9.44
CA ALA A 198 9.81 7.01 -9.08
C ALA A 198 9.30 6.20 -10.29
N HIS A 199 9.23 6.82 -11.47
CA HIS A 199 8.83 6.14 -12.70
C HIS A 199 9.83 5.05 -13.14
N GLU A 200 11.13 5.31 -13.02
CA GLU A 200 12.17 4.33 -13.33
C GLU A 200 12.14 3.16 -12.33
N ILE A 201 12.03 3.45 -11.03
CA ILE A 201 11.91 2.43 -9.98
C ILE A 201 10.69 1.55 -10.23
N HIS A 202 9.55 2.13 -10.61
CA HIS A 202 8.35 1.37 -10.95
C HIS A 202 8.60 0.41 -12.11
N SER A 203 9.21 0.90 -13.20
CA SER A 203 9.52 0.09 -14.39
C SER A 203 10.47 -1.08 -14.06
N LEU A 204 11.49 -0.83 -13.23
CA LEU A 204 12.41 -1.87 -12.76
C LEU A 204 11.70 -2.86 -11.84
N THR A 205 10.83 -2.39 -10.96
CA THR A 205 10.07 -3.24 -10.03
C THR A 205 9.16 -4.20 -10.80
N ASP A 206 8.46 -3.72 -11.83
CA ASP A 206 7.61 -4.55 -12.70
C ASP A 206 8.36 -5.66 -13.44
N ILE A 207 9.65 -5.43 -13.74
CA ILE A 207 10.54 -6.43 -14.32
C ILE A 207 10.98 -7.41 -13.23
N LEU A 208 11.51 -6.89 -12.12
CA LEU A 208 12.10 -7.70 -11.04
C LEU A 208 11.08 -8.59 -10.33
N VAL A 209 9.86 -8.10 -10.09
CA VAL A 209 8.79 -8.86 -9.40
C VAL A 209 8.47 -10.16 -10.12
N LYS A 210 8.50 -10.19 -11.46
CA LYS A 210 8.25 -11.41 -12.25
C LYS A 210 9.31 -12.48 -12.02
N TYR A 211 10.55 -12.07 -11.75
CA TYR A 211 11.64 -12.97 -11.42
C TYR A 211 11.66 -13.35 -9.93
N ALA A 212 11.37 -12.39 -9.05
CA ALA A 212 11.36 -12.62 -7.61
C ALA A 212 10.17 -13.50 -7.16
N VAL A 213 8.97 -13.21 -7.67
CA VAL A 213 7.71 -13.86 -7.28
C VAL A 213 7.01 -14.43 -8.53
N PRO A 214 7.49 -15.57 -9.08
CA PRO A 214 6.87 -16.22 -10.22
C PRO A 214 5.50 -16.81 -9.85
N THR A 215 4.66 -17.04 -10.86
CA THR A 215 3.29 -17.55 -10.69
C THR A 215 3.23 -19.00 -10.20
N ASP A 216 4.24 -19.82 -10.52
CA ASP A 216 4.35 -21.19 -10.02
C ASP A 216 4.97 -21.21 -8.62
N TRP A 217 4.25 -21.82 -7.67
CA TRP A 217 4.66 -21.93 -6.28
C TRP A 217 6.00 -22.67 -6.11
N LYS A 218 6.34 -23.60 -7.00
CA LYS A 218 7.62 -24.34 -6.92
C LYS A 218 8.81 -23.42 -7.17
N TYR A 219 8.71 -22.57 -8.20
CA TYR A 219 9.75 -21.58 -8.49
C TYR A 219 9.79 -20.48 -7.44
N LEU A 220 8.64 -20.09 -6.87
CA LEU A 220 8.58 -19.15 -5.77
C LEU A 220 9.35 -19.67 -4.54
N VAL A 221 9.05 -20.89 -4.10
CA VAL A 221 9.73 -21.50 -2.96
C VAL A 221 11.23 -21.59 -3.23
N ARG A 222 11.64 -22.03 -4.43
CA ARG A 222 13.05 -22.08 -4.83
C ARG A 222 13.72 -20.70 -4.72
N ASN A 223 13.10 -19.66 -5.26
CA ASN A 223 13.67 -18.31 -5.26
C ASN A 223 13.78 -17.74 -3.84
N VAL A 224 12.76 -17.95 -3.00
CA VAL A 224 12.77 -17.57 -1.58
C VAL A 224 13.88 -18.31 -0.83
N THR A 225 14.05 -19.61 -1.07
CA THR A 225 15.16 -20.38 -0.48
C THR A 225 16.51 -19.83 -0.91
N PHE A 226 16.72 -19.55 -2.21
CA PHE A 226 17.96 -18.95 -2.69
C PHE A 226 18.22 -17.57 -2.08
N PHE A 227 17.19 -16.74 -1.96
CA PHE A 227 17.29 -15.43 -1.32
C PHE A 227 17.78 -15.55 0.12
N PHE A 228 17.20 -16.44 0.93
CA PHE A 228 17.66 -16.67 2.30
C PHE A 228 19.07 -17.28 2.36
N LEU A 229 19.41 -18.20 1.46
CA LEU A 229 20.76 -18.76 1.38
C LEU A 229 21.81 -17.70 1.01
N LEU A 230 21.47 -16.73 0.16
CA LEU A 230 22.35 -15.60 -0.19
C LEU A 230 22.49 -14.59 0.94
N LEU A 231 21.46 -14.39 1.76
CA LEU A 231 21.53 -13.48 2.91
C LEU A 231 22.49 -13.97 3.99
N VAL A 232 22.70 -15.28 4.14
CA VAL A 232 23.63 -15.84 5.14
C VAL A 232 25.07 -15.36 4.93
N PRO A 233 25.74 -15.56 3.79
CA PRO A 233 27.12 -15.11 3.58
C PRO A 233 27.25 -13.59 3.60
N ILE A 234 26.26 -12.85 3.07
CA ILE A 234 26.22 -11.38 3.15
C ILE A 234 26.19 -10.95 4.61
N GLY A 235 25.32 -11.57 5.42
CA GLY A 235 25.25 -11.32 6.84
C GLY A 235 26.55 -11.59 7.57
N ILE A 236 27.28 -12.65 7.20
CA ILE A 236 28.58 -12.98 7.81
C ILE A 236 29.63 -11.93 7.45
N HIS A 237 29.67 -11.53 6.18
CA HIS A 237 30.62 -10.52 5.69
C HIS A 237 30.46 -9.16 6.38
N ASP A 238 29.21 -8.72 6.55
CA ASP A 238 28.91 -7.42 7.15
C ASP A 238 28.93 -7.44 8.70
N GLY A 239 29.47 -8.50 9.30
CA GLY A 239 29.61 -8.62 10.76
C GLY A 239 28.27 -8.74 11.49
N MET A 240 27.21 -9.16 10.79
CA MET A 240 25.87 -9.26 11.35
C MET A 240 25.59 -10.62 12.00
N PHE A 241 26.56 -11.55 12.02
CA PHE A 241 26.54 -12.82 12.74
C PHE A 241 27.47 -12.81 13.96
#